data_AF-A0A6J4P9B3-F1
#
_entry.id   AF-A0A6J4P9B3-F1
#
_cell.length_a   1.000
_cell.length_b   1.000
_cell.length_c   1.000
_cell.angle_alpha   90.00
_cell.angle_beta   90.00
_cell.angle_gamma   90.00
#
_symmetry.space_group_name_H-M   'P 1'
#
loop_
_entity.id
_entity.type
_entity.pdbx_description
1 polymer ?
#
loop_
_entity_poly.entity_id
_entity_poly.type
_entity_poly.pdbx_seq_one_letter_code
_entity_poly.pdbx_strand_id
1 'polypeptide(L)'
;MKHAEAIALEAAGARARNSTLYVTLEPHAHFSRTAPCTDALVKAGVRRVVAAMIDPNPIVAGKGIRVLRENGVQVEVGLLEQSARALNRTYIEQFSARAVRKERTALPKTLEISLAN
;
A
#
# COMPACT_ATOMS: atom_id res chain seq x y z
N MET A 1 -15.53 0.20 2.56
CA MET A 1 -15.23 -0.01 1.12
C MET A 1 -14.14 -1.06 1.03
N LYS A 2 -14.22 -2.00 0.07
CA LYS A 2 -13.18 -3.01 -0.15
C LYS A 2 -12.10 -2.45 -1.08
N HIS A 3 -10.85 -2.85 -0.88
CA HIS A 3 -9.78 -2.57 -1.84
C HIS A 3 -9.92 -3.48 -3.09
N ALA A 4 -9.22 -3.10 -4.16
CA ALA A 4 -9.28 -3.79 -5.45
C ALA A 4 -8.89 -5.28 -5.32
N GLU A 5 -7.92 -5.60 -4.47
CA GLU A 5 -7.42 -6.96 -4.24
C GLU A 5 -8.48 -7.86 -3.62
N ALA A 6 -9.24 -7.34 -2.65
CA ALA A 6 -10.33 -8.09 -2.03
C ALA A 6 -11.44 -8.40 -3.05
N ILE A 7 -11.80 -7.41 -3.89
CA ILE A 7 -12.79 -7.60 -4.96
C ILE A 7 -12.28 -8.63 -5.99
N ALA A 8 -11.01 -8.53 -6.38
CA ALA A 8 -10.40 -9.46 -7.33
C ALA A 8 -10.36 -10.90 -6.79
N LEU A 9 -10.02 -11.08 -5.51
CA LEU A 9 -10.03 -12.39 -4.85
C LEU A 9 -11.45 -12.98 -4.76
N GLU A 10 -12.45 -12.17 -4.43
CA GLU A 10 -13.85 -12.59 -4.40
C GLU A 10 -14.32 -13.08 -5.78
N ALA A 11 -13.98 -12.34 -6.84
CA ALA A 11 -14.30 -12.72 -8.22
C ALA A 11 -13.52 -13.97 -8.70
N ALA A 12 -12.28 -14.15 -8.24
CA ALA A 12 -11.47 -15.31 -8.60
C ALA A 12 -11.95 -16.58 -7.89
N GLY A 13 -12.38 -16.47 -6.64
CA GLY A 13 -12.76 -17.61 -5.81
C GLY A 13 -11.62 -18.63 -5.69
N ALA A 14 -11.93 -19.92 -5.86
CA ALA A 14 -10.93 -20.98 -5.78
C ALA A 14 -9.79 -20.87 -6.81
N ARG A 15 -10.00 -20.13 -7.92
CA ARG A 15 -8.99 -19.91 -8.97
C ARG A 15 -7.86 -18.99 -8.53
N ALA A 16 -7.98 -18.31 -7.38
CA ALA A 16 -6.91 -17.47 -6.85
C ALA A 16 -5.67 -18.29 -6.44
N ARG A 17 -5.84 -19.57 -6.07
CA ARG A 17 -4.73 -20.42 -5.65
C ARG A 17 -3.76 -20.68 -6.81
N ASN A 18 -2.48 -20.55 -6.53
CA ASN A 18 -1.37 -20.64 -7.49
C ASN A 18 -1.44 -19.63 -8.66
N SER A 19 -2.24 -18.57 -8.53
CA SER A 19 -2.40 -17.56 -9.58
C SER A 19 -1.34 -16.44 -9.49
N THR A 20 -1.36 -15.56 -10.49
CA THR A 20 -0.64 -14.29 -10.47
C THR A 20 -1.64 -13.14 -10.31
N LEU A 21 -1.42 -12.28 -9.32
CA LEU A 21 -2.13 -11.01 -9.19
C LEU A 21 -1.35 -9.90 -9.89
N TYR A 22 -2.02 -9.12 -10.73
CA TYR A 22 -1.53 -7.83 -11.20
C TYR A 22 -2.28 -6.72 -10.47
N VAL A 23 -1.54 -5.76 -9.92
CA VAL A 23 -2.13 -4.65 -9.15
C VAL A 23 -1.43 -3.34 -9.48
N THR A 24 -2.17 -2.24 -9.52
CA THR A 24 -1.64 -0.94 -9.94
C THR A 24 -0.88 -0.20 -8.84
N LEU A 25 -1.02 -0.60 -7.57
CA LEU A 25 -0.36 -0.02 -6.41
C LEU A 25 0.03 -1.15 -5.46
N GLU A 26 1.08 -0.96 -4.65
CA GLU A 26 1.48 -1.92 -3.62
C GLU A 26 0.31 -2.30 -2.68
N PRO A 27 0.05 -3.61 -2.45
CA PRO A 27 -0.96 -4.04 -1.49
C PRO A 27 -0.62 -3.62 -0.06
N HIS A 28 -1.56 -3.04 0.67
CA HIS A 28 -1.30 -2.60 2.04
C HIS A 28 -1.11 -3.78 3.02
N ALA A 29 -0.17 -3.61 3.95
CA ALA A 29 0.18 -4.60 4.99
C ALA A 29 -0.12 -4.15 6.43
N HIS A 30 -0.88 -3.09 6.63
CA HIS A 30 -1.21 -2.58 7.96
C HIS A 30 -2.70 -2.73 8.25
N PHE A 31 -3.03 -3.05 9.50
CA PHE A 31 -4.39 -3.04 10.00
C PHE A 31 -4.85 -1.60 10.15
N SER A 32 -5.91 -1.24 9.42
CA SER A 32 -6.59 0.04 9.57
C SER A 32 -8.09 -0.20 9.78
N ARG A 33 -8.96 0.34 8.93
CA ARG A 33 -10.41 0.09 8.96
C ARG A 33 -10.76 -1.27 8.36
N THR A 34 -9.87 -1.86 7.57
CA THR A 34 -9.99 -3.19 6.97
C THR A 34 -8.74 -4.02 7.27
N ALA A 35 -8.90 -5.35 7.25
CA ALA A 35 -7.76 -6.27 7.34
C ALA A 35 -6.78 -6.06 6.16
N PRO A 36 -5.47 -6.36 6.33
CA PRO A 36 -4.47 -6.24 5.29
C PRO A 36 -4.81 -7.05 4.03
N CYS A 37 -4.65 -6.43 2.87
CA CYS A 37 -4.75 -7.14 1.59
C CYS A 37 -3.70 -8.23 1.46
N THR A 38 -2.49 -8.02 2.01
CA THR A 38 -1.43 -9.05 2.02
C THR A 38 -1.88 -10.35 2.66
N ASP A 39 -2.60 -10.28 3.79
CA ASP A 39 -3.06 -11.46 4.52
C ASP A 39 -4.08 -12.24 3.69
N ALA A 40 -4.99 -11.54 3.02
CA ALA A 40 -5.97 -12.14 2.13
C ALA A 40 -5.30 -12.82 0.93
N LEU A 41 -4.28 -12.20 0.34
CA LEU A 41 -3.53 -12.75 -0.79
C LEU A 41 -2.74 -14.01 -0.41
N VAL A 42 -2.08 -13.99 0.74
CA VAL A 42 -1.36 -15.17 1.29
C VAL A 42 -2.36 -16.29 1.57
N LYS A 43 -3.46 -15.99 2.27
CA LYS A 43 -4.50 -16.98 2.58
C LYS A 43 -5.15 -17.58 1.33
N ALA A 44 -5.33 -16.79 0.28
CA ALA A 44 -5.86 -17.25 -1.00
C ALA A 44 -4.87 -18.12 -1.79
N GLY A 45 -3.60 -18.18 -1.38
CA GLY A 45 -2.55 -18.95 -2.04
C GLY A 45 -2.09 -18.36 -3.36
N VAL A 46 -2.13 -17.02 -3.50
CA VAL A 46 -1.55 -16.33 -4.66
C VAL A 46 -0.05 -16.62 -4.72
N ARG A 47 0.46 -17.05 -5.88
CA ARG A 47 1.88 -17.46 -6.01
C ARG A 47 2.78 -16.29 -6.37
N ARG A 48 2.26 -15.34 -7.13
CA ARG A 48 3.02 -14.22 -7.68
C ARG A 48 2.18 -12.95 -7.65
N VAL A 49 2.80 -11.83 -7.30
CA VAL A 49 2.21 -10.50 -7.35
C VAL A 49 3.10 -9.60 -8.20
N VAL A 50 2.50 -8.91 -9.16
CA VAL A 50 3.15 -7.89 -9.99
C VAL A 50 2.49 -6.56 -9.67
N ALA A 51 3.22 -5.70 -8.94
CA ALA A 51 2.75 -4.37 -8.56
C ALA A 51 3.32 -3.32 -9.53
N ALA A 52 2.47 -2.44 -10.06
CA ALA A 52 2.96 -1.42 -10.99
C ALA A 52 3.85 -0.37 -10.31
N MET A 53 3.54 0.00 -9.06
CA MET A 53 4.33 0.96 -8.30
C MET A 53 4.31 0.66 -6.79
N ILE A 54 5.36 1.09 -6.09
CA ILE A 54 5.45 1.12 -4.63
C ILE A 54 4.53 2.21 -4.09
N ASP A 55 3.86 1.99 -2.95
CA ASP A 55 3.04 3.02 -2.33
C ASP A 55 3.93 4.24 -1.94
N PRO A 56 3.62 5.46 -2.40
CA PRO A 56 4.39 6.67 -2.05
C PRO A 56 4.32 7.02 -0.55
N ASN A 57 3.33 6.49 0.17
CA ASN A 57 3.11 6.77 1.58
C ASN A 57 4.24 6.16 2.44
N PRO A 58 5.05 6.97 3.16
CA PRO A 58 6.18 6.49 3.95
C PRO A 58 5.83 5.45 5.01
N ILE A 59 4.58 5.44 5.50
CA ILE A 59 4.14 4.45 6.48
C ILE A 59 3.77 3.10 5.85
N VAL A 60 3.60 3.03 4.51
CA VAL A 60 3.26 1.82 3.76
C VAL A 60 4.43 1.32 2.91
N ALA A 61 5.16 2.24 2.27
CA ALA A 61 6.18 1.99 1.27
C ALA A 61 7.05 0.76 1.55
N GLY A 62 6.88 -0.28 0.74
CA GLY A 62 7.67 -1.51 0.76
C GLY A 62 7.27 -2.54 1.83
N LYS A 63 6.36 -2.23 2.75
CA LYS A 63 5.92 -3.16 3.80
C LYS A 63 5.07 -4.29 3.23
N GLY A 64 4.18 -3.97 2.29
CA GLY A 64 3.33 -4.95 1.61
C GLY A 64 4.15 -5.96 0.82
N ILE A 65 5.10 -5.44 0.04
CA ILE A 65 6.05 -6.24 -0.73
C ILE A 65 6.86 -7.16 0.19
N ARG A 66 7.33 -6.65 1.34
CA ARG A 66 8.09 -7.43 2.31
C ARG A 66 7.26 -8.58 2.88
N VAL A 67 6.06 -8.29 3.40
CA VAL A 67 5.17 -9.31 4.00
C VAL A 67 4.85 -10.42 3.00
N LEU A 68 4.56 -10.07 1.75
CA LEU A 68 4.28 -11.06 0.69
C LEU A 68 5.50 -11.96 0.43
N ARG A 69 6.70 -11.37 0.31
CA ARG A 69 7.94 -12.13 0.08
C ARG A 69 8.28 -13.05 1.26
N GLU A 70 8.12 -12.57 2.49
CA GLU A 70 8.34 -13.37 3.71
C GLU A 70 7.39 -14.58 3.81
N ASN A 71 6.21 -14.50 3.19
CA ASN A 71 5.24 -15.59 3.09
C ASN A 71 5.39 -16.43 1.80
N GLY A 72 6.51 -16.31 1.09
CA GLY A 72 6.84 -17.15 -0.06
C GLY A 72 6.12 -16.77 -1.37
N VAL A 73 5.50 -15.58 -1.44
CA VAL A 73 4.93 -15.03 -2.66
C VAL A 73 6.03 -14.35 -3.47
N GLN A 74 6.12 -14.63 -4.78
CA GLN A 74 7.04 -13.93 -5.67
C GLN A 74 6.51 -12.53 -5.96
N VAL A 75 7.33 -11.49 -5.77
CA VAL A 75 6.89 -10.09 -5.97
C VAL A 75 7.82 -9.35 -6.91
N GLU A 76 7.27 -8.87 -8.02
CA GLU A 76 7.91 -7.97 -8.98
C GLU A 76 7.23 -6.60 -8.97
N VAL A 77 8.01 -5.54 -9.20
CA VAL A 77 7.54 -4.16 -9.11
C VAL A 77 8.04 -3.35 -10.29
N GLY A 78 7.22 -2.45 -10.82
CA GLY A 78 7.61 -1.47 -11.84
C GLY A 78 6.99 -1.68 -13.21
N LEU A 79 6.21 -2.76 -13.40
CA LEU A 79 5.51 -3.00 -14.67
C LEU A 79 4.45 -1.90 -14.89
N LEU A 80 4.62 -1.10 -15.96
CA LEU A 80 3.76 0.04 -16.27
C LEU A 80 3.72 1.13 -15.17
N GLU A 81 4.82 1.32 -14.44
CA GLU A 81 4.91 2.28 -13.34
C GLU A 81 4.49 3.70 -13.74
N GLN A 82 4.89 4.18 -14.92
CA GLN A 82 4.56 5.52 -15.40
C GLN A 82 3.04 5.72 -15.53
N SER A 83 2.33 4.73 -16.07
CA SER A 83 0.87 4.75 -16.20
C SER A 83 0.19 4.73 -14.82
N ALA A 84 0.68 3.90 -13.90
CA ALA A 84 0.18 3.85 -12.53
C ALA A 84 0.41 5.18 -11.78
N ARG A 85 1.56 5.83 -12.00
CA ARG A 85 1.85 7.16 -11.45
C ARG A 85 0.95 8.24 -12.02
N ALA A 86 0.66 8.20 -13.33
CA ALA A 86 -0.26 9.12 -13.96
C ALA A 86 -1.68 8.98 -13.39
N LEU A 87 -2.15 7.75 -13.20
CA LEU A 87 -3.44 7.44 -12.59
C LEU A 87 -3.55 7.97 -11.15
N ASN A 88 -2.46 7.92 -10.37
CA ASN A 88 -2.42 8.26 -8.95
C ASN A 88 -1.76 9.61 -8.64
N ARG A 89 -1.70 10.54 -9.59
CA ARG A 89 -0.94 11.81 -9.45
C ARG A 89 -1.24 12.53 -8.13
N THR A 90 -2.50 12.82 -7.85
CA THR A 90 -2.92 13.56 -6.64
C THR A 90 -2.56 12.80 -5.36
N TYR A 91 -2.74 11.47 -5.34
CA TYR A 91 -2.37 10.65 -4.19
C TYR A 91 -0.86 10.69 -3.92
N ILE A 92 -0.04 10.60 -4.98
CA ILE A 92 1.42 10.71 -4.86
C ILE A 92 1.83 12.09 -4.33
N GLU A 93 1.22 13.15 -4.84
CA GLU A 93 1.47 14.52 -4.38
C GLU A 93 1.14 14.68 -2.90
N GLN A 94 0.04 14.09 -2.42
CA GLN A 94 -0.39 14.17 -1.01
C GLN A 94 0.47 13.32 -0.07
N PHE A 95 0.79 12.09 -0.46
CA PHE A 95 1.36 11.10 0.45
C PHE A 95 2.86 10.88 0.30
N SER A 96 3.53 11.53 -0.66
CA SER A 96 4.98 11.44 -0.77
C SER A 96 5.70 11.98 0.48
N ALA A 97 6.89 11.45 0.77
CA ALA A 97 7.73 11.92 1.88
C ALA A 97 7.99 13.44 1.88
N ARG A 98 7.96 14.08 0.71
CA ARG A 98 8.11 15.53 0.56
C ARG A 98 6.88 16.31 1.05
N ALA A 99 5.68 15.78 0.82
CA ALA A 99 4.43 16.40 1.23
C ALA A 99 4.21 16.28 2.75
N VAL A 100 4.46 15.09 3.30
CA VAL A 100 4.39 14.85 4.76
C VAL A 100 5.34 15.78 5.55
N ARG A 101 6.51 16.11 4.97
CA ARG A 101 7.45 17.07 5.57
C ARG A 101 6.89 18.50 5.57
N LYS A 102 6.30 18.97 4.47
CA LYS A 102 5.71 20.32 4.41
C LYS A 102 4.63 20.52 5.48
N GLU A 103 3.77 19.53 5.66
CA GLU A 103 2.66 19.58 6.61
C GLU A 103 3.14 19.55 8.07
N ARG A 104 4.16 18.74 8.40
CA ARG A 104 4.82 18.75 9.72
C ARG A 104 5.53 20.07 10.04
N THR A 105 5.93 20.85 9.04
CA THR A 105 6.55 22.18 9.25
C THR A 105 5.49 23.27 9.46
N ALA A 106 4.21 22.97 9.23
CA ALA A 106 3.09 23.91 9.34
C ALA A 106 2.29 23.78 10.66
N LEU A 107 2.73 22.94 11.60
CA LEU A 107 2.16 22.92 12.96
C LEU A 107 2.53 24.24 13.68
N PRO A 108 1.56 25.01 14.21
CA PRO A 108 1.87 26.24 14.93
C PRO A 108 2.71 25.91 16.18
N LYS A 109 3.84 26.61 16.35
CA LYS A 109 4.72 26.58 17.53
C LYS A 109 4.07 27.24 18.76
N THR A 110 2.84 26.87 19.12
CA THR A 110 2.16 27.54 20.24
C THR A 110 1.35 26.58 21.07
N LEU A 111 2.03 25.62 21.69
CA LEU A 111 1.62 25.03 22.96
C LEU A 111 2.85 24.86 23.85
N GLU A 112 3.58 25.96 24.11
CA GLU A 112 4.31 26.06 25.37
C GLU A 112 3.26 26.29 26.45
N ILE A 113 2.88 25.20 27.12
CA ILE A 113 2.15 25.27 28.37
C ILE A 113 3.11 25.92 29.36
N SER A 114 2.85 27.19 29.64
CA SER A 114 3.42 27.97 30.71
C SER A 114 3.31 27.19 32.02
N LEU A 115 4.42 26.57 32.46
CA LEU A 115 4.67 26.35 33.88
C LEU A 115 4.98 27.73 34.47
N ALA A 116 3.96 28.38 35.03
CA ALA A 116 4.14 29.54 35.88
C ALA A 116 3.23 29.39 37.11
N ASN A 117 3.91 29.18 38.24
CA ASN A 117 3.49 29.16 39.65
C ASN A 117 2.54 28.07 40.12
#